data_AF-A0A2W1B506-F1
#
_entry.id   AF-A0A2W1B506-F1
#
_cell.length_a   1.000
_cell.length_b   1.000
_cell.length_c   1.000
_cell.angle_alpha   90.00
_cell.angle_beta   90.00
_cell.angle_gamma   90.00
#
_symmetry.space_group_name_H-M   'P 1'
#
loop_
_entity.id
_entity.type
_entity.pdbx_description
1 polymer ?
#
loop_
_entity_poly.entity_id
_entity_poly.type
_entity_poly.pdbx_seq_one_letter_code
_entity_poly.pdbx_strand_id
1 'polypeptide(L)'
;MILARAAGAGVLLAVATGSIWGLMFFDLFRIPFLPWIAVVGIGYLIGEGISVSTNRRRGRYLQYIAGGGVVLSYVVAGFVSPLVFVFTIPNIFFLLMLGVGAYIAASRVR
;
A
#
# COMPACT_ATOMS: atom_id res chain seq x y z
N MET A 1 -8.74 -5.73 -21.18
CA MET A 1 -9.71 -5.66 -20.06
C MET A 1 -9.14 -6.06 -18.70
N ILE A 2 -8.29 -7.08 -18.58
CA ILE A 2 -7.75 -7.55 -17.28
C ILE A 2 -6.89 -6.47 -16.57
N LEU A 3 -6.07 -5.73 -17.30
CA LEU A 3 -5.27 -4.61 -16.77
C LEU A 3 -6.11 -3.46 -16.20
N ALA A 4 -7.21 -3.10 -16.86
CA ALA A 4 -8.11 -2.05 -16.39
C ALA A 4 -8.84 -2.45 -15.10
N ARG A 5 -9.20 -3.73 -14.97
CA ARG A 5 -9.78 -4.28 -13.72
C ARG A 5 -8.75 -4.32 -12.59
N ALA A 6 -7.51 -4.72 -12.90
CA ALA A 6 -6.40 -4.71 -11.94
C ALA A 6 -6.10 -3.29 -11.43
N ALA A 7 -6.05 -2.32 -12.34
CA ALA A 7 -5.83 -0.92 -12.02
C ALA A 7 -7.00 -0.35 -11.21
N GLY A 8 -8.25 -0.60 -11.61
CA GLY A 8 -9.43 -0.14 -10.88
C GLY A 8 -9.51 -0.71 -9.46
N ALA A 9 -9.27 -2.02 -9.30
CA ALA A 9 -9.22 -2.65 -7.98
C ALA A 9 -8.04 -2.14 -7.14
N GLY A 10 -6.86 -1.99 -7.74
CA GLY A 10 -5.69 -1.44 -7.06
C GLY A 10 -5.89 -0.01 -6.58
N VAL A 11 -6.53 0.85 -7.37
CA VAL A 11 -6.86 2.23 -6.98
C VAL A 11 -7.88 2.25 -5.85
N LEU A 12 -8.96 1.47 -5.96
CA LEU A 12 -9.99 1.40 -4.89
C LEU A 12 -9.39 0.91 -3.57
N LEU A 13 -8.56 -0.14 -3.63
CA LEU A 13 -7.89 -0.67 -2.44
C LEU A 13 -6.91 0.35 -1.88
N ALA A 14 -6.09 0.97 -2.71
CA ALA A 14 -5.12 1.98 -2.29
C ALA A 14 -5.80 3.19 -1.63
N VAL A 15 -6.92 3.65 -2.17
CA VAL A 15 -7.72 4.73 -1.57
C VAL A 15 -8.28 4.28 -0.23
N ALA A 16 -8.92 3.11 -0.17
CA ALA A 16 -9.50 2.61 1.08
C ALA A 16 -8.44 2.39 2.18
N THR A 17 -7.36 1.68 1.88
CA THR A 17 -6.28 1.43 2.85
C THR A 17 -5.52 2.70 3.20
N GLY A 18 -5.32 3.61 2.24
CA GLY A 18 -4.70 4.91 2.47
C GLY A 18 -5.52 5.80 3.39
N SER A 19 -6.84 5.86 3.18
CA SER A 19 -7.74 6.61 4.06
C SER A 19 -7.79 6.04 5.46
N ILE A 20 -7.89 4.72 5.60
CA ILE A 20 -7.86 4.06 6.91
C ILE A 20 -6.52 4.34 7.62
N TRP A 21 -5.40 4.22 6.90
CA TRP A 21 -4.09 4.49 7.47
C TRP A 21 -3.94 5.94 7.93
N GLY A 22 -4.37 6.91 7.12
CA GLY A 22 -4.32 8.33 7.49
C GLY A 22 -5.17 8.66 8.72
N LEU A 23 -6.39 8.11 8.81
CA LEU A 23 -7.29 8.32 9.94
C LEU A 23 -6.75 7.70 11.23
N MET A 24 -6.21 6.48 11.16
CA MET A 24 -5.72 5.77 12.33
C MET A 24 -4.26 6.13 12.69
N PHE A 25 -3.61 7.02 11.94
CA PHE A 25 -2.18 7.31 12.09
C PHE A 25 -1.79 7.70 13.51
N PHE A 26 -2.61 8.54 14.17
CA PHE A 26 -2.38 8.97 15.56
C PHE A 26 -2.45 7.81 16.56
N ASP A 27 -3.44 6.94 16.41
CA ASP A 27 -3.62 5.79 17.31
C ASP A 27 -2.55 4.73 17.07
N LEU A 28 -2.14 4.52 15.82
CA LEU A 28 -1.06 3.59 15.48
C LEU A 28 0.28 4.07 16.06
N PHE A 29 0.58 5.37 16.00
CA PHE A 29 1.83 5.91 16.54
C PHE A 29 1.91 5.88 18.07
N ARG A 30 0.78 5.70 18.77
CA ARG A 30 0.72 5.55 20.22
C ARG A 30 1.22 4.18 20.71
N ILE A 31 1.19 3.18 19.83
CA ILE A 31 1.65 1.81 20.14
C ILE A 31 2.98 1.59 19.40
N PRO A 32 4.08 1.28 20.10
CA PRO A 32 5.34 0.98 19.43
C PRO A 32 5.18 -0.22 18.48
N PHE A 33 5.83 -0.17 17.31
CA PHE A 33 5.84 -1.18 16.24
C PHE A 33 4.55 -1.35 15.40
N LEU A 34 3.37 -0.97 15.90
CA LEU A 34 2.10 -1.10 15.17
C LEU A 34 2.05 -0.38 13.81
N PRO A 35 2.62 0.83 13.64
CA PRO A 35 2.64 1.51 12.34
C PRO A 35 3.41 0.73 11.28
N TRP A 36 4.39 -0.09 11.69
CA TRP A 36 5.29 -0.78 10.77
C TRP A 36 4.60 -2.04 10.24
N ILE A 37 3.92 -2.75 11.13
CA ILE A 37 3.06 -3.89 10.80
C ILE A 37 1.93 -3.44 9.87
N ALA A 38 1.36 -2.25 10.10
CA ALA A 38 0.31 -1.71 9.26
C ALA A 38 0.77 -1.47 7.82
N VAL A 39 1.97 -0.89 7.61
CA VAL A 39 2.52 -0.67 6.26
C VAL A 39 2.70 -2.00 5.51
N VAL A 40 3.23 -3.02 6.18
CA VAL A 40 3.39 -4.36 5.60
C VAL A 40 2.03 -5.00 5.29
N GLY A 41 1.06 -4.87 6.20
CA GLY A 41 -0.31 -5.36 6.03
C GLY A 41 -1.04 -4.69 4.88
N ILE A 42 -0.89 -3.38 4.71
CA ILE A 42 -1.47 -2.63 3.59
C ILE A 42 -0.89 -3.11 2.26
N GLY A 43 0.43 -3.30 2.18
CA GLY A 43 1.09 -3.86 1.00
C GLY A 43 0.56 -5.25 0.64
N TYR A 44 0.35 -6.11 1.65
CA TYR A 44 -0.23 -7.43 1.47
C TYR A 44 -1.68 -7.36 0.95
N LEU A 45 -2.54 -6.53 1.57
CA LEU A 45 -3.95 -6.39 1.16
C LEU A 45 -4.09 -5.88 -0.27
N ILE A 46 -3.27 -4.91 -0.67
CA ILE A 46 -3.26 -4.38 -2.04
C ILE A 46 -2.81 -5.46 -3.04
N GLY A 47 -1.71 -6.17 -2.74
CA GLY A 47 -1.22 -7.26 -3.59
C GLY A 47 -2.22 -8.41 -3.73
N GLU A 48 -2.86 -8.81 -2.62
CA GLU A 48 -3.86 -9.87 -2.59
C GLU A 48 -5.10 -9.47 -3.38
N GLY A 49 -5.63 -8.26 -3.18
CA GLY A 49 -6.83 -7.78 -3.88
C GLY A 49 -6.61 -7.59 -5.38
N ILE A 50 -5.42 -7.18 -5.80
CA ILE A 50 -5.04 -7.14 -7.22
C ILE A 50 -4.92 -8.57 -7.80
N SER A 51 -4.38 -9.52 -7.04
CA SER A 51 -4.31 -10.93 -7.45
C SER A 51 -5.71 -11.54 -7.60
N VAL A 52 -6.62 -11.31 -6.66
CA VAL A 52 -8.01 -11.80 -6.72
C VAL A 52 -8.76 -11.20 -7.90
N SER A 53 -8.69 -9.88 -8.09
CA SER A 53 -9.39 -9.18 -9.19
C SER A 53 -8.90 -9.58 -10.59
N THR A 54 -7.68 -10.09 -10.69
CA THR A 54 -7.07 -10.56 -11.95
C THR A 54 -7.20 -12.06 -12.17
N ASN A 55 -7.97 -12.75 -11.33
CA ASN A 55 -8.13 -14.21 -11.34
C ASN A 55 -6.78 -14.94 -11.17
N ARG A 56 -5.93 -14.44 -10.27
CA ARG A 56 -4.58 -14.96 -9.93
C ARG A 56 -3.63 -15.06 -11.12
N ARG A 57 -3.84 -14.25 -12.17
CA ARG A 57 -2.91 -14.20 -13.30
C ARG A 57 -1.61 -13.51 -12.89
N ARG A 58 -0.50 -14.03 -13.40
CA ARG A 58 0.86 -13.62 -13.06
C ARG A 58 1.50 -12.92 -14.24
N GLY A 59 2.09 -11.75 -14.02
CA GLY A 59 2.74 -11.00 -15.10
C GLY A 59 3.47 -9.75 -14.63
N ARG A 60 4.56 -9.38 -15.34
CA ARG A 60 5.41 -8.22 -15.00
C ARG A 60 4.62 -6.90 -14.90
N TYR A 61 3.65 -6.67 -15.78
CA TYR A 61 2.82 -5.46 -15.76
C TYR A 61 1.94 -5.35 -14.50
N LEU A 62 1.50 -6.49 -13.95
CA LEU A 62 0.69 -6.53 -12.74
C LEU A 62 1.53 -6.19 -11.49
N GLN A 63 2.82 -6.50 -11.51
CA GLN A 63 3.74 -6.14 -10.42
C GLN A 63 3.90 -4.63 -10.30
N TYR A 64 4.01 -3.92 -11.44
CA TYR A 64 4.07 -2.46 -11.44
C TYR A 64 2.78 -1.83 -10.92
N ILE A 65 1.63 -2.40 -11.26
CA ILE A 65 0.33 -1.93 -10.74
C ILE A 65 0.22 -2.17 -9.22
N ALA A 66 0.68 -3.33 -8.75
CA ALA A 66 0.66 -3.66 -7.33
C ALA A 66 1.60 -2.77 -6.50
N GLY A 67 2.84 -2.59 -6.95
CA GLY A 67 3.78 -1.66 -6.32
C GLY A 67 3.29 -0.21 -6.37
N GLY A 68 2.76 0.22 -7.52
CA GLY A 68 2.17 1.54 -7.69
C GLY A 68 0.97 1.78 -6.77
N GLY A 69 0.15 0.75 -6.52
CA GLY A 69 -0.97 0.82 -5.59
C GLY A 69 -0.54 1.12 -4.15
N VAL A 70 0.56 0.52 -3.69
CA VAL A 70 1.11 0.81 -2.35
C VAL A 70 1.58 2.26 -2.24
N VAL A 71 2.29 2.75 -3.26
CA VAL A 71 2.73 4.15 -3.31
C VAL A 71 1.53 5.10 -3.33
N LEU A 72 0.49 4.77 -4.11
CA LEU A 72 -0.73 5.56 -4.16
C LEU A 72 -1.45 5.57 -2.80
N SER A 73 -1.50 4.43 -2.11
CA SER A 73 -2.06 4.33 -0.76
C SER A 73 -1.33 5.23 0.24
N TYR A 74 -0.01 5.34 0.14
CA TYR A 74 0.78 6.26 0.95
C TYR A 74 0.47 7.73 0.63
N VAL A 75 0.36 8.07 -0.65
CA VAL A 75 -0.01 9.43 -1.06
C VAL A 75 -1.39 9.80 -0.51
N VAL A 76 -2.38 8.91 -0.63
CA VAL A 76 -3.72 9.12 -0.05
C VAL A 76 -3.65 9.27 1.47
N ALA A 77 -2.87 8.43 2.17
CA ALA A 77 -2.71 8.54 3.62
C ALA A 77 -2.13 9.89 4.04
N GLY A 78 -1.16 10.43 3.30
CA GLY A 78 -0.60 11.74 3.57
C GLY A 78 -1.53 12.92 3.26
N PHE A 79 -2.43 12.77 2.28
CA PHE A 79 -3.51 13.75 2.08
C PHE A 79 -4.55 13.73 3.22
N VAL A 80 -4.83 12.57 3.79
CA VAL A 80 -5.75 12.43 4.93
C VAL A 80 -5.13 12.92 6.24
N SER A 81 -3.84 12.62 6.45
CA SER A 81 -3.09 13.08 7.62
C SER A 81 -1.70 13.55 7.17
N PRO A 82 -1.44 14.87 7.11
CA PRO A 82 -0.15 15.41 6.70
C PRO A 82 1.03 14.92 7.53
N LEU A 83 0.76 14.49 8.77
CA LEU A 83 1.75 13.91 9.67
C LEU A 83 2.39 12.63 9.10
N VAL A 84 1.66 11.86 8.28
CA VAL A 84 2.22 10.68 7.59
C VAL A 84 3.46 11.08 6.80
N PHE A 85 3.42 12.19 6.05
CA PHE A 85 4.58 12.67 5.31
C PHE A 85 5.68 13.19 6.22
N VAL A 86 5.32 13.94 7.27
CA VAL A 86 6.29 14.51 8.23
C VAL A 86 7.08 13.44 8.96
N PHE A 87 6.47 12.30 9.31
CA PHE A 87 7.16 11.21 10.00
C PHE A 87 7.85 10.23 9.06
N THR A 88 7.35 10.05 7.84
CA THR A 88 7.89 9.06 6.90
C THR A 88 9.07 9.61 6.10
N ILE A 89 9.00 10.85 5.60
CA ILE A 89 10.05 11.44 4.73
C ILE A 89 11.43 11.54 5.42
N PRO A 90 11.55 12.05 6.66
CA PRO A 90 12.84 12.13 7.33
C PRO A 90 13.33 10.78 7.88
N ASN A 91 12.46 9.76 7.94
CA ASN A 91 12.79 8.47 8.52
C ASN A 91 13.09 7.43 7.42
N ILE A 92 14.38 7.21 7.16
CA ILE A 92 14.86 6.24 6.17
C ILE A 92 14.29 4.83 6.41
N PHE A 93 14.04 4.46 7.67
CA PHE A 93 13.51 3.16 8.01
C PHE A 93 12.06 2.99 7.55
N PHE A 94 11.24 4.03 7.66
CA PHE A 94 9.87 4.03 7.15
C PHE A 94 9.82 3.97 5.62
N LEU A 95 10.72 4.68 4.95
CA LEU A 95 10.85 4.59 3.49
C LEU A 95 11.25 3.18 3.04
N LEU A 96 12.17 2.52 3.77
CA LEU A 96 12.51 1.12 3.52
C LEU A 96 11.31 0.21 3.75
N MET A 97 10.53 0.40 4.82
CA MET A 97 9.33 -0.39 5.09
C MET A 97 8.24 -0.20 4.03
N LEU A 98 8.08 1.02 3.50
CA LEU A 98 7.19 1.29 2.37
C LEU A 98 7.67 0.56 1.10
N GLY A 99 8.97 0.56 0.85
CA GLY A 99 9.59 -0.24 -0.22
C GLY A 99 9.36 -1.75 -0.04
N VAL A 100 9.48 -2.26 1.18
CA VAL A 100 9.19 -3.66 1.53
C VAL A 100 7.71 -3.97 1.29
N GLY A 101 6.79 -3.10 1.69
CA GLY A 101 5.36 -3.24 1.41
C GLY A 101 5.05 -3.30 -0.10
N ALA A 102 5.70 -2.45 -0.89
CA ALA A 102 5.59 -2.47 -2.35
C ALA A 102 6.18 -3.75 -2.96
N TYR A 103 7.31 -4.23 -2.43
CA TYR A 103 7.91 -5.49 -2.85
C TYR A 103 7.01 -6.70 -2.52
N ILE A 104 6.41 -6.72 -1.33
CA ILE A 104 5.46 -7.76 -0.92
C ILE A 104 4.25 -7.75 -1.86
N ALA A 105 3.69 -6.57 -2.15
CA ALA A 105 2.60 -6.43 -3.11
C ALA A 105 3.01 -6.99 -4.50
N ALA A 106 4.18 -6.60 -5.01
CA ALA A 106 4.69 -7.07 -6.29
C ALA A 106 4.96 -8.59 -6.31
N SER A 107 5.49 -9.15 -5.24
CA SER A 107 5.82 -10.58 -5.13
C SER A 107 4.58 -11.48 -5.07
N ARG A 108 3.43 -10.99 -4.54
CA ARG A 108 2.16 -11.75 -4.55
C ARG A 108 1.53 -11.87 -5.93
N VAL A 109 1.82 -10.93 -6.83
CA VAL A 109 1.27 -10.93 -8.20
C VAL A 109 2.26 -11.48 -9.24
N ARG A 110 3.43 -11.98 -8.77
CA ARG A 110 4.38 -12.77 -9.56
C ARG A 110 3.91 -14.21 -9.76
#